data_AF-A0A8S8YTK1-F1
#
_entry.id   AF-A0A8S8YTK1-F1
#
_cell.length_a   1.000
_cell.length_b   1.000
_cell.length_c   1.000
_cell.angle_alpha   90.00
_cell.angle_beta   90.00
_cell.angle_gamma   90.00
#
_symmetry.space_group_name_H-M   'P 1'
#
loop_
_entity.id
_entity.type
_entity.pdbx_description
1 polymer ?
#
loop_
_entity_poly.entity_id
_entity_poly.type
_entity_poly.pdbx_seq_one_letter_code
_entity_poly.pdbx_strand_id
1 'polypeptide(L)' 'MDLESLTRWEDYSEAKDVMFAHTDTKQSPWFVVNSDIKRHAHLNCINHLLL' A
#
# COMPACT_ATOMS: atom_id res chain seq x y z
N MET A 1 17.24 -6.17 -4.86
CA MET A 1 16.43 -6.37 -3.65
C MET A 1 17.28 -5.86 -2.52
N ASP A 2 16.76 -4.92 -1.73
CA ASP A 2 17.53 -4.26 -0.68
C ASP A 2 17.55 -5.14 0.58
N LEU A 3 18.74 -5.49 1.07
CA LEU A 3 18.92 -6.47 2.15
C LEU A 3 18.53 -5.92 3.53
N GLU A 4 18.74 -4.63 3.77
CA GLU A 4 18.35 -3.98 5.03
C GLU A 4 16.82 -3.81 5.12
N SER A 5 16.16 -3.59 3.98
CA SER A 5 14.70 -3.50 3.94
C SER A 5 14.02 -4.83 4.29
N LEU A 6 14.68 -5.96 4.03
CA LEU A 6 14.15 -7.30 4.38
C LEU A 6 14.22 -7.56 5.89
N THR A 7 15.29 -7.12 6.56
CA THR A 7 15.45 -7.33 8.01
C THR A 7 14.51 -6.46 8.83
N ARG A 8 14.05 -5.33 8.28
CA ARG A 8 13.09 -4.39 8.90
C ARG A 8 11.65 -4.60 8.42
N TRP A 9 11.33 -5.76 7.85
CA TRP A 9 9.99 -6.05 7.33
C TRP A 9 8.89 -5.84 8.38
N GLU A 10 9.14 -6.27 9.62
CA GLU A 10 8.20 -6.09 10.74
C GLU A 10 8.00 -4.61 11.07
N ASP A 11 9.09 -3.85 11.20
CA ASP A 11 9.05 -2.40 11.47
C ASP A 11 8.25 -1.64 10.39
N TYR A 12 8.47 -1.97 9.11
CA TYR A 12 7.71 -1.37 8.01
C TYR A 12 6.23 -1.77 8.02
N SER A 13 5.92 -3.00 8.44
CA SER A 13 4.54 -3.47 8.56
C SER A 13 3.80 -2.71 9.66
N GLU A 14 4.42 -2.57 10.84
CA GLU A 14 3.85 -1.82 11.96
C GLU A 14 3.68 -0.34 11.61
N ALA A 15 4.70 0.29 11.01
CA ALA A 15 4.62 1.69 10.60
C ALA A 15 3.49 1.95 9.61
N LYS A 16 3.26 1.04 8.65
CA LYS A 16 2.16 1.11 7.68
C LYS A 16 0.79 1.00 8.38
N ASP A 17 0.64 0.09 9.34
CA ASP A 17 -0.62 -0.09 10.08
C ASP A 17 -0.92 1.14 10.97
N VAL A 18 0.09 1.71 11.63
CA VAL A 18 -0.04 2.96 12.40
C VAL A 18 -0.43 4.13 11.50
N MET A 19 0.17 4.24 10.30
CA MET A 19 -0.18 5.27 9.32
C MET A 19 -1.65 5.16 8.91
N PHE A 20 -2.13 3.96 8.58
CA PHE A 20 -3.53 3.76 8.21
C PHE A 20 -4.47 4.10 9.35
N ALA A 21 -4.19 3.66 10.59
CA ALA A 21 -5.04 3.94 11.74
C ALA A 21 -5.26 5.44 11.99
N HIS A 22 -4.28 6.29 11.67
CA HIS A 22 -4.36 7.74 11.95
C HIS A 22 -4.80 8.57 10.74
N THR A 23 -4.57 8.09 9.52
CA THR A 23 -4.75 8.91 8.30
C THR A 23 -5.81 8.40 7.35
N ASP A 24 -6.30 7.17 7.54
CA ASP A 24 -7.42 6.63 6.76
C ASP A 24 -8.73 7.26 7.23
N THR A 25 -9.27 8.17 6.41
CA THR A 25 -10.50 8.89 6.73
C THR A 25 -11.50 8.78 5.58
N LYS A 26 -12.80 8.93 5.86
CA LYS A 26 -13.84 8.87 4.82
C LYS A 26 -13.67 9.92 3.72
N GLN A 27 -13.00 11.03 4.01
CA GLN A 27 -12.74 12.11 3.04
C GLN A 27 -11.47 11.85 2.21
N SER A 28 -10.50 11.13 2.78
CA SER A 28 -9.26 10.73 2.09
C SER A 28 -8.91 9.29 2.47
N PRO A 29 -9.59 8.30 1.86
CA PRO A 29 -9.37 6.89 2.18
C PRO A 29 -8.07 6.36 1.56
N TRP A 30 -7.43 5.42 2.25
CA TRP A 30 -6.31 4.65 1.72
C TRP A 30 -6.79 3.38 1.01
N PHE A 31 -6.19 3.07 -0.14
CA PHE A 31 -6.50 1.87 -0.91
C PHE A 31 -5.28 0.99 -1.09
N VAL A 32 -5.41 -0.28 -0.72
CA VAL A 32 -4.35 -1.28 -0.84
C VAL A 32 -4.52 -2.05 -2.15
N VAL A 33 -3.52 -1.99 -3.04
CA VAL A 33 -3.53 -2.68 -4.32
C VAL A 33 -2.49 -3.80 -4.31
N ASN A 34 -2.93 -5.04 -4.58
CA ASN A 34 -1.99 -6.16 -4.70
C ASN A 34 -1.11 -5.98 -5.94
N SER A 35 0.22 -6.00 -5.74
CA SER A 35 1.23 -5.78 -6.75
C SER A 35 1.99 -7.03 -7.24
N ASP A 36 1.57 -8.24 -6.87
CA ASP A 36 2.24 -9.49 -7.27
C ASP A 36 2.35 -9.61 -8.81
N ILE A 37 1.28 -9.21 -9.53
CA ILE A 37 1.27 -9.08 -10.99
C ILE A 37 1.23 -7.59 -11.35
N LYS A 38 2.39 -7.02 -11.73
CA LYS A 38 2.55 -5.59 -12.03
C LYS A 38 1.51 -5.04 -13.01
N ARG A 39 1.17 -5.81 -14.07
CA ARG A 39 0.17 -5.39 -15.07
C ARG A 39 -1.22 -5.21 -14.44
N HIS A 40 -1.64 -6.13 -13.59
CA HIS A 40 -2.93 -6.04 -12.91
C HIS A 40 -2.94 -4.91 -11.89
N ALA A 41 -1.84 -4.74 -11.14
CA ALA A 41 -1.70 -3.66 -10.18
C ALA A 41 -1.90 -2.29 -10.84
N HIS A 42 -1.21 -2.04 -11.97
CA HIS A 42 -1.34 -0.78 -12.69
C HIS A 42 -2.76 -0.56 -13.24
N LEU A 43 -3.36 -1.59 -13.85
CA LEU A 43 -4.72 -1.50 -14.38
C LEU A 43 -5.73 -1.24 -13.27
N ASN A 44 -5.59 -1.90 -12.12
CA ASN A 44 -6.46 -1.71 -10.96
C ASN A 44 -6.32 -0.31 -10.36
N CYS A 45 -5.09 0.23 -10.25
CA CYS A 45 -4.87 1.60 -9.81
C CYS A 45 -5.55 2.62 -10.74
N ILE A 46 -5.39 2.45 -12.06
CA ILE A 46 -6.03 3.35 -13.04
C ILE A 46 -7.55 3.25 -12.95
N ASN A 47 -8.08 2.02 -12.86
CA ASN A 47 -9.52 1.79 -12.72
C ASN A 47 -10.07 2.49 -11.47
N HIS A 48 -9.39 2.37 -10.34
CA HIS A 48 -9.81 2.97 -9.07
C HIS A 48 -9.83 4.52 -9.09
N LEU A 49 -8.99 5.16 -9.92
CA LEU A 49 -8.97 6.62 -10.05
C LEU A 49 -9.99 7.16 -11.05
N LEU A 50 -10.36 6.36 -12.06
CA LEU A 50 -11.21 6.79 -13.17
C LEU A 50 -12.69 6.39 -13.03
N LEU A 51 -13.00 5.40 -12.17
CA LEU A 51 -14.34 4.88 -11.90
C LEU A 51 -14.69 5.05 -10.42
#